data_AF-A0A924YU33-F1
#
_entry.id   AF-A0A924YU33-F1
#
_cell.length_a   1.000
_cell.length_b   1.000
_cell.length_c   1.000
_cell.angle_alpha   90.00
_cell.angle_beta   90.00
_cell.angle_gamma   90.00
#
_symmetry.space_group_name_H-M   'P 1'
#
loop_
_entity.id
_entity.type
_entity.pdbx_description
1 polymer ?
#
loop_
_entity_poly.entity_id
_entity_poly.type
_entity_poly.pdbx_seq_one_letter_code
_entity_poly.pdbx_strand_id
1 'polypeptide(L)'
;MRRLFLILSVGCVGWLLASANGFSADGAPSKWLQSTAYVIPKYTATEGEGYFAIIEGLNKRLYVGTHANGVNSWLVEFDPVA
;
A
#
# COMPACT_ATOMS: atom_id res chain seq x y z
N MET A 1 5.39 11.05 51.46
CA MET A 1 5.39 11.73 50.15
C MET A 1 6.50 11.24 49.19
N ARG A 2 7.71 10.94 49.66
CA ARG A 2 8.84 10.51 48.83
C ARG A 2 8.72 9.11 48.18
N ARG A 3 7.94 8.19 48.78
CA ARG A 3 7.71 6.83 48.26
C ARG A 3 6.62 6.73 47.19
N LEU A 4 5.69 7.68 47.16
CA LEU A 4 4.58 7.71 46.20
C LEU A 4 5.04 8.22 44.81
N PHE A 5 6.02 9.14 44.80
CA PHE A 5 6.65 9.64 43.57
C PHE A 5 7.48 8.58 42.84
N LEU A 6 8.16 7.69 43.58
CA LEU A 6 8.98 6.62 42.99
C LEU A 6 8.14 5.55 42.27
N ILE A 7 6.93 5.28 42.78
CA ILE A 7 6.01 4.29 42.21
C ILE A 7 5.37 4.83 40.92
N LEU A 8 5.02 6.12 40.86
CA LEU A 8 4.51 6.74 39.63
C LEU A 8 5.58 6.81 38.52
N SER A 9 6.85 7.06 38.86
CA SER A 9 7.92 7.12 37.85
C SER A 9 8.27 5.76 37.26
N VAL A 10 8.25 4.69 38.06
CA VAL A 10 8.54 3.33 37.57
C VAL A 10 7.38 2.76 36.75
N GLY A 11 6.13 3.04 37.13
CA GLY A 11 4.95 2.61 36.38
C GLY A 11 4.86 3.22 34.98
N CYS A 12 5.24 4.50 34.84
CA CYS A 12 5.23 5.21 33.56
C CYS A 12 6.30 4.68 32.59
N VAL A 13 7.52 4.38 33.10
CA VAL A 13 8.59 3.75 32.30
C VAL A 13 8.22 2.33 31.88
N GLY A 14 7.58 1.55 32.75
CA GLY A 14 7.08 0.21 32.41
C GLY A 14 6.03 0.21 31.29
N TRP A 15 5.13 1.20 31.27
CA TRP A 15 4.13 1.37 30.20
C TRP A 15 4.73 1.86 28.87
N LEU A 16 5.74 2.74 28.93
CA LEU A 16 6.46 3.19 27.72
C LEU A 16 7.26 2.06 27.07
N LEU A 17 7.84 1.15 27.86
CA LEU A 17 8.60 0.00 27.33
C LEU A 17 7.71 -1.11 26.75
N ALA A 18 6.49 -1.30 27.28
CA ALA A 18 5.54 -2.28 26.75
C ALA A 18 4.99 -1.91 25.36
N SER A 19 5.01 -0.62 25.01
CA SER A 19 4.48 -0.07 23.76
C SER A 19 5.41 -0.28 22.55
N ALA A 20 6.66 -0.72 22.76
CA ALA A 20 7.68 -0.83 21.70
C ALA A 20 7.70 -2.21 20.99
N ASN A 21 6.95 -3.20 21.48
CA ASN A 21 7.00 -4.58 20.95
C ASN A 21 6.07 -4.83 19.74
N GLY A 22 5.41 -3.79 19.21
CA GLY A 22 4.39 -3.91 18.16
C GLY A 22 4.91 -3.99 16.72
N PHE A 23 6.22 -3.87 16.48
CA PHE A 23 6.80 -3.94 15.14
C PHE A 23 7.76 -5.12 15.04
N SER A 24 7.23 -6.34 15.13
CA SER A 24 7.91 -7.47 14.49
C SER A 24 7.75 -7.27 12.99
N ALA A 25 8.78 -6.72 12.35
CA ALA A 25 9.01 -7.01 10.95
C ALA A 25 9.20 -8.53 10.90
N ASP A 26 8.19 -9.27 10.46
CA ASP A 26 8.31 -10.71 10.26
C ASP A 26 9.58 -10.93 9.44
N GLY A 27 10.64 -11.44 10.08
CA GLY A 27 11.93 -11.76 9.45
C GLY A 27 11.83 -12.96 8.50
N ALA A 28 10.61 -13.35 8.12
CA ALA A 28 10.39 -14.27 7.03
C ALA A 28 10.96 -13.63 5.77
N PRO A 29 11.86 -14.31 5.04
CA PRO A 29 12.37 -13.80 3.78
C PRO A 29 11.18 -13.53 2.85
N SER A 30 11.15 -12.35 2.22
CA SER A 30 10.09 -11.99 1.28
C SER A 30 10.00 -13.05 0.19
N LYS A 31 8.82 -13.68 0.07
CA LYS A 31 8.56 -14.65 -1.00
C LYS A 31 8.37 -13.88 -2.31
N TRP A 32 9.34 -13.98 -3.20
CA TRP A 32 9.19 -13.50 -4.57
C TRP A 32 8.09 -14.28 -5.28
N LEU A 33 7.15 -13.56 -5.90
CA LEU A 33 6.10 -14.13 -6.72
C LEU A 33 6.44 -13.89 -8.19
N GLN A 34 6.38 -14.97 -8.99
CA GLN A 34 6.42 -14.83 -10.44
C GLN A 34 5.20 -14.02 -10.88
N SER A 35 5.40 -13.02 -11.73
CA SER A 35 4.35 -12.17 -12.27
C SER A 35 4.64 -11.82 -13.73
N THR A 36 3.59 -11.44 -14.46
CA THR A 36 3.67 -10.96 -15.84
C THR A 36 3.34 -9.48 -15.87
N ALA A 37 4.17 -8.69 -16.54
CA ALA A 37 3.90 -7.27 -16.78
C ALA A 37 3.08 -7.10 -18.06
N TYR A 38 1.99 -6.32 -17.98
CA TYR A 38 1.14 -5.98 -19.13
C TYR A 38 1.25 -4.49 -19.43
N VAL A 39 1.20 -4.16 -20.73
CA VAL A 39 1.25 -2.78 -21.20
C VAL A 39 -0.18 -2.25 -21.41
N ILE A 40 -0.46 -1.08 -20.86
CA ILE A 40 -1.70 -0.34 -21.08
C ILE A 40 -1.67 0.30 -22.48
N PRO A 41 -2.81 0.51 -23.16
CA PRO A 41 -2.83 1.19 -24.45
C PRO A 41 -2.17 2.57 -24.38
N LYS A 42 -1.10 2.77 -25.16
CA LYS A 42 -0.24 3.97 -25.06
C LYS A 42 -0.98 5.29 -25.28
N TYR A 43 -2.05 5.29 -26.06
CA TYR A 43 -2.82 6.51 -26.33
C TYR A 43 -3.58 7.02 -25.10
N THR A 44 -3.73 6.22 -24.04
CA THR A 44 -4.39 6.64 -22.79
C THR A 44 -3.41 7.13 -21.73
N ALA A 45 -2.10 7.06 -22.00
CA ALA A 45 -0.99 7.51 -21.16
C ALA A 45 0.24 7.81 -22.05
N THR A 46 0.12 8.81 -22.93
CA THR A 46 1.00 9.04 -24.10
C THR A 46 2.47 9.25 -23.78
N GLU A 47 2.78 9.90 -22.66
CA GLU A 47 4.15 10.20 -22.23
C GLU A 47 4.64 9.26 -21.11
N GLY A 48 3.93 8.15 -20.88
CA GLY A 48 4.15 7.33 -19.68
C GLY A 48 3.59 8.00 -18.43
N GLU A 49 2.59 8.86 -18.60
CA GLU A 49 1.89 9.53 -17.50
C GLU A 49 1.38 8.47 -16.50
N GLY A 50 1.61 8.74 -15.22
CA GLY A 50 1.40 7.75 -14.16
C GLY A 50 -0.05 7.27 -14.04
N TYR A 51 -0.21 6.06 -13.50
CA TYR A 51 -1.50 5.46 -13.18
C TYR A 51 -1.98 5.95 -11.81
N PHE A 52 -3.27 6.27 -11.66
CA PHE A 52 -3.79 6.86 -10.42
C PHE A 52 -4.82 5.99 -9.67
N ALA A 53 -5.24 4.87 -10.25
CA ALA A 53 -6.08 3.88 -9.59
C ALA A 53 -5.83 2.50 -10.19
N ILE A 54 -5.61 1.49 -9.36
CA ILE A 54 -5.67 0.06 -9.74
C ILE A 54 -6.60 -0.59 -8.73
N ILE A 55 -7.84 -0.85 -9.14
CA ILE A 55 -8.89 -1.35 -8.26
C ILE A 55 -9.46 -2.64 -8.86
N GLU A 56 -9.66 -3.65 -8.03
CA GLU A 56 -10.40 -4.85 -8.41
C GLU A 56 -11.90 -4.53 -8.45
N GLY A 57 -12.56 -4.79 -9.58
CA GLY A 57 -14.01 -4.69 -9.67
C GLY A 57 -14.71 -5.97 -9.23
N LEU A 58 -16.04 -5.88 -9.10
CA LEU A 58 -16.89 -7.00 -8.65
C LEU A 58 -16.90 -8.21 -9.62
N ASN A 59 -16.28 -8.06 -10.79
CA ASN A 59 -16.13 -9.08 -11.82
C ASN A 59 -14.72 -9.67 -11.89
N LYS A 60 -13.87 -9.48 -10.87
CA LYS A 60 -12.47 -9.96 -10.82
C LYS A 60 -11.56 -9.37 -11.90
N ARG A 61 -12.00 -8.28 -12.55
CA ARG A 61 -11.19 -7.51 -13.48
C ARG A 61 -10.52 -6.37 -12.74
N LEU A 62 -9.36 -5.97 -13.24
CA LEU A 62 -8.66 -4.79 -12.75
C LEU A 62 -9.09 -3.57 -13.56
N TYR A 63 -9.35 -2.46 -12.88
CA TYR A 63 -9.68 -1.20 -13.51
C TYR A 63 -8.55 -0.22 -13.24
N VAL A 64 -7.95 0.27 -14.32
CA VAL A 64 -6.78 1.16 -14.27
C VAL A 64 -7.18 2.54 -14.74
N GLY A 65 -7.07 3.53 -13.84
CA GLY A 65 -7.25 4.94 -14.19
C GLY A 65 -6.05 5.47 -14.94
N THR A 66 -6.28 6.01 -16.14
CA THR A 66 -5.25 6.60 -16.99
C THR A 66 -5.68 7.99 -17.48
N HIS A 67 -4.73 8.84 -17.81
CA HIS A 67 -5.03 10.14 -18.42
C HIS A 67 -3.97 10.52 -19.43
N ALA A 68 -4.37 11.40 -20.34
CA ALA A 68 -3.47 12.12 -21.23
C ALA A 68 -3.79 13.61 -21.10
N ASN A 69 -2.77 14.39 -20.75
CA ASN A 69 -2.88 15.83 -20.51
C ASN A 69 -3.52 16.59 -21.69
N GLY A 70 -4.55 17.38 -21.38
CA GLY A 70 -5.27 18.18 -22.39
C GLY A 70 -6.09 17.36 -23.39
N VAL A 71 -6.18 16.04 -23.20
CA VAL A 71 -6.93 15.13 -24.09
C VAL A 71 -8.14 14.56 -23.36
N ASN A 72 -7.94 13.61 -22.44
CA ASN A 72 -9.01 12.93 -21.71
C ASN A 72 -8.46 12.09 -20.54
N SER A 73 -9.39 11.55 -19.75
CA SER A 73 -9.14 10.49 -18.77
C SER A 73 -9.99 9.25 -19.11
N TRP A 74 -9.43 8.07 -18.86
CA TRP A 74 -10.10 6.79 -19.12
C TRP A 74 -10.04 5.88 -17.90
N LEU A 75 -11.02 4.99 -17.84
CA LEU A 75 -10.97 3.80 -16.99
C LEU A 75 -10.74 2.60 -17.89
N VAL A 76 -9.54 2.02 -17.84
CA VAL A 76 -9.16 0.87 -18.65
C VAL A 76 -9.49 -0.41 -17.89
N GLU A 77 -10.32 -1.26 -18.46
CA GLU A 77 -10.58 -2.60 -17.94
C GLU A 77 -9.46 -3.56 -18.39
N PHE A 78 -8.96 -4.37 -17.45
CA PHE A 78 -7.96 -5.41 -17.69
C PHE A 78 -8.42 -6.74 -17.09
N ASP A 79 -8.41 -7.78 -17.92
CA ASP A 79 -8.69 -9.16 -17.51
C ASP A 79 -7.37 -9.93 -17.35
N PRO A 80 -6.95 -10.26 -16.11
CA PRO A 80 -5.69 -10.96 -15.88
C PRO A 80 -5.72 -12.44 -16.28
N VAL A 81 -6.88 -12.99 -16.66
CA VAL A 81 -7.06 -14.41 -17.01
C VAL A 81 -7.28 -14.62 -18.52
N ALA A 82 -7.42 -13.53 -19.29
CA ALA A 82 -7.67 -13.57 -20.73
C ALA A 82 -6.49 -14.12 -21.56
#